data_AF-A0A1S3XRJ2-F1
#
_entry.id   AF-A0A1S3XRJ2-F1
#
_cell.length_a   1.000
_cell.length_b   1.000
_cell.length_c   1.000
_cell.angle_alpha   90.00
_cell.angle_beta   90.00
_cell.angle_gamma   90.00
#
_symmetry.space_group_name_H-M   'P 1'
#
loop_
_entity.id
_entity.type
_entity.pdbx_description
1 polymer ?
#
loop_
_entity_poly.entity_id
_entity_poly.type
_entity_poly.pdbx_seq_one_letter_code
_entity_poly.pdbx_strand_id
1 'polypeptide(L)'
;MALQTQTMLVVIAISFFLAILPSKAYEYPSTSLSPSPSLDSSSDSSSVSSSSSSSQIFDIPTKPLVAKASDIPSFVKASMVGTMTKTEEFIKNVIDKRLANKKMDSYQKDCLETCKEVYEDAMDSMTKATEDVNLGNYFKANVDISAMTSFIETCKDCAAEMYGDDPAFQKFQNWAEGIASDCLDKVAGASS
;
A
#
# COMPACT_ATOMS: atom_id res chain seq x y z
N MET A 1 12.87 29.58 -15.56
CA MET A 1 12.48 30.04 -14.20
C MET A 1 11.12 29.51 -13.72
N ALA A 2 10.32 28.79 -14.54
CA ALA A 2 9.03 28.24 -14.13
C ALA A 2 9.12 26.90 -13.34
N LEU A 3 10.19 26.11 -13.55
CA LEU A 3 10.34 24.79 -12.91
C LEU A 3 10.75 24.87 -11.42
N GLN A 4 11.45 25.94 -11.03
CA GLN A 4 11.84 26.17 -9.62
C GLN A 4 10.68 26.67 -8.75
N THR A 5 9.71 27.38 -9.31
CA THR A 5 8.55 27.86 -8.55
C THR A 5 7.56 26.74 -8.23
N GLN A 6 7.41 25.75 -9.13
CA GLN A 6 6.50 24.61 -8.91
C GLN A 6 7.03 23.66 -7.84
N THR A 7 8.35 23.40 -7.81
CA THR A 7 9.00 22.58 -6.78
C THR A 7 8.95 23.23 -5.39
N MET A 8 9.07 24.55 -5.29
CA MET A 8 8.94 25.27 -4.01
C MET A 8 7.52 25.22 -3.43
N LEU A 9 6.48 25.22 -4.27
CA LEU A 9 5.08 25.16 -3.80
C LEU A 9 4.72 23.79 -3.22
N VAL A 10 5.24 22.69 -3.79
CA VAL A 10 4.99 21.33 -3.29
C VAL A 10 5.65 21.09 -1.93
N VAL A 11 6.87 21.60 -1.72
CA VAL A 11 7.59 21.46 -0.45
C VAL A 11 6.91 22.24 0.69
N ILE A 12 6.30 23.40 0.39
CA ILE A 12 5.57 24.20 1.38
C ILE A 12 4.27 23.52 1.80
N ALA A 13 3.54 22.86 0.88
CA ALA A 13 2.29 22.17 1.18
C ALA A 13 2.50 20.96 2.13
N ILE A 14 3.55 20.17 1.90
CA ILE A 14 3.87 18.99 2.74
C ILE A 14 4.29 19.41 4.16
N SER A 15 4.97 20.56 4.28
CA SER A 15 5.45 21.07 5.58
C SER A 15 4.33 21.61 6.49
N PHE A 16 3.21 22.10 5.91
CA PHE A 16 2.08 22.61 6.69
C PHE A 16 1.22 21.49 7.31
N PHE A 17 1.20 20.29 6.73
CA PHE A 17 0.43 19.17 7.28
C PHE A 17 1.03 18.58 8.56
N LEU A 18 2.35 18.72 8.78
CA LEU A 18 3.00 18.22 10.01
C LEU A 18 2.89 19.17 11.21
N ALA A 19 2.39 20.40 11.03
CA ALA A 19 2.32 21.42 12.07
C ALA A 19 0.94 21.56 12.76
N ILE A 20 -0.07 20.79 12.35
CA ILE A 20 -1.45 20.90 12.88
C ILE A 20 -1.91 19.60 13.58
N LEU A 21 -0.98 18.86 14.19
CA LEU A 21 -1.36 17.84 15.16
C LEU A 21 -1.47 18.50 16.55
N PRO A 22 -2.66 18.58 17.17
CA PRO A 22 -2.78 19.02 18.54
C PRO A 22 -2.12 17.99 19.46
N SER A 23 -1.10 18.41 20.21
CA SER A 23 -0.49 17.65 21.30
C SER A 23 -1.50 17.44 22.43
N LYS A 24 -2.43 16.50 22.29
CA LYS A 24 -3.19 15.95 23.41
C LYS A 24 -2.36 14.80 23.99
N ALA A 25 -1.51 15.14 24.95
CA ALA A 25 -0.93 14.15 25.84
C ALA A 25 -2.09 13.44 26.56
N TYR A 26 -2.31 12.18 26.23
CA TYR A 26 -3.17 11.31 27.03
C TYR A 26 -2.41 10.98 28.31
N GLU A 27 -2.90 11.54 29.41
CA GLU A 27 -2.51 11.18 30.77
C GLU A 27 -2.91 9.72 31.00
N TYR A 28 -1.93 8.84 31.18
CA TYR A 28 -2.15 7.41 31.41
C TYR A 28 -2.32 7.19 32.91
N PRO A 29 -3.49 6.77 33.43
CA PRO A 29 -3.61 6.43 34.84
C PRO A 29 -2.94 5.08 35.06
N SER A 30 -1.88 5.07 35.87
CA SER A 30 -1.28 3.85 36.41
C SER A 30 -2.21 3.29 37.49
N THR A 31 -2.72 2.06 37.33
CA THR A 31 -3.28 1.30 38.46
C THR A 31 -3.04 -0.20 38.28
N SER A 32 -2.10 -0.69 39.11
CA SER A 32 -2.06 -1.93 39.90
C SER A 32 -2.89 -3.18 39.49
N LEU A 33 -2.20 -4.32 39.58
CA LEU A 33 -2.62 -5.71 39.33
C LEU A 33 -3.73 -6.29 40.24
N SER A 34 -4.57 -7.13 39.60
CA SER A 34 -5.34 -8.33 40.07
C SER A 34 -6.62 -8.17 40.91
N PRO A 35 -7.54 -9.19 40.94
CA PRO A 35 -7.86 -10.25 39.97
C PRO A 35 -9.39 -10.35 39.62
N SER A 36 -9.73 -11.22 38.67
CA SER A 36 -11.06 -11.52 38.09
C SER A 36 -12.17 -11.88 39.10
N PRO A 37 -13.46 -11.65 38.75
CA PRO A 37 -14.34 -12.81 38.47
C PRO A 37 -15.34 -12.63 37.31
N SER A 38 -16.00 -13.75 37.02
CA SER A 38 -16.85 -14.20 35.91
C SER A 38 -18.33 -13.76 35.90
N LEU A 39 -19.00 -14.07 34.76
CA LEU A 39 -20.43 -14.38 34.49
C LEU A 39 -21.27 -13.44 33.59
N ASP A 40 -21.65 -14.02 32.44
CA ASP A 40 -22.98 -14.17 31.82
C ASP A 40 -23.78 -13.02 31.13
N SER A 41 -23.96 -13.26 29.82
CA SER A 41 -25.22 -13.44 29.07
C SER A 41 -26.10 -12.27 28.57
N SER A 42 -26.52 -12.46 27.31
CA SER A 42 -27.72 -11.98 26.56
C SER A 42 -27.50 -10.76 25.65
N SER A 43 -27.39 -10.94 24.33
CA SER A 43 -28.46 -11.13 23.30
C SER A 43 -29.11 -9.80 22.86
N ASP A 44 -28.89 -9.39 21.61
CA ASP A 44 -29.99 -9.22 20.63
C ASP A 44 -29.52 -8.76 19.22
N SER A 45 -29.72 -9.66 18.26
CA SER A 45 -30.47 -9.49 17.01
C SER A 45 -30.52 -8.11 16.32
N SER A 46 -29.93 -8.00 15.13
CA SER A 46 -30.64 -7.45 13.96
C SER A 46 -29.97 -7.80 12.64
N SER A 47 -30.72 -8.54 11.85
CA SER A 47 -30.53 -8.84 10.43
C SER A 47 -30.77 -7.60 9.56
N VAL A 48 -29.93 -7.35 8.56
CA VAL A 48 -30.36 -6.85 7.25
C VAL A 48 -29.35 -7.18 6.15
N SER A 49 -29.81 -8.03 5.22
CA SER A 49 -29.70 -7.88 3.77
C SER A 49 -28.34 -7.66 3.11
N SER A 50 -27.78 -8.77 2.64
CA SER A 50 -27.39 -9.04 1.25
C SER A 50 -27.26 -7.84 0.30
N SER A 51 -26.04 -7.41 0.04
CA SER A 51 -25.65 -6.85 -1.25
C SER A 51 -24.58 -7.77 -1.83
N SER A 52 -24.98 -8.50 -2.87
CA SER A 52 -24.12 -9.37 -3.66
C SER A 52 -23.08 -8.53 -4.40
N SER A 53 -21.95 -8.29 -3.74
CA SER A 53 -20.75 -7.73 -4.33
C SER A 53 -20.19 -8.75 -5.32
N SER A 54 -20.38 -8.44 -6.60
CA SER A 54 -19.82 -9.18 -7.73
C SER A 54 -18.31 -9.17 -7.60
N SER A 55 -17.78 -10.23 -6.97
CA SER A 55 -16.37 -10.43 -6.70
C SER A 55 -15.68 -10.71 -8.04
N GLN A 56 -15.19 -9.68 -8.70
CA GLN A 56 -14.27 -9.89 -9.82
C GLN A 56 -12.99 -10.46 -9.23
N ILE A 57 -12.84 -11.78 -9.38
CA ILE A 57 -11.67 -12.54 -8.97
C ILE A 57 -10.49 -12.01 -9.78
N PHE A 58 -9.64 -11.21 -9.15
CA PHE A 58 -8.33 -10.85 -9.66
C PHE A 58 -7.41 -12.05 -9.43
N ASP A 59 -7.02 -12.71 -10.52
CA ASP A 59 -6.08 -13.83 -10.49
C ASP A 59 -4.66 -13.30 -10.34
N ILE A 60 -4.20 -13.19 -9.08
CA ILE A 60 -2.79 -12.98 -8.76
C ILE A 60 -2.07 -14.31 -9.00
N PRO A 61 -1.03 -14.36 -9.86
CA PRO A 61 -0.20 -15.55 -9.94
C PRO A 61 0.42 -15.82 -8.56
N THR A 62 0.37 -17.09 -8.13
CA THR A 62 1.24 -17.61 -7.08
C THR A 62 2.64 -17.06 -7.31
N LYS A 63 3.28 -16.48 -6.26
CA LYS A 63 4.57 -15.76 -6.25
C LYS A 63 5.34 -15.90 -7.57
N PRO A 64 5.73 -14.80 -8.25
CA PRO A 64 6.42 -14.90 -9.52
C PRO A 64 7.49 -15.98 -9.39
N LEU A 65 7.46 -16.94 -10.33
CA LEU A 65 8.48 -17.97 -10.51
C LEU A 65 9.79 -17.25 -10.86
N VAL A 66 10.34 -16.47 -9.93
CA VAL A 66 11.70 -15.98 -9.95
C VAL A 66 12.51 -17.22 -9.60
N ALA A 67 12.67 -18.09 -10.60
CA ALA A 67 13.51 -19.26 -10.56
C ALA A 67 14.86 -18.82 -10.02
N LYS A 68 15.13 -19.12 -8.74
CA LYS A 68 16.34 -18.80 -7.97
C LYS A 68 17.30 -17.87 -8.71
N ALA A 69 16.93 -16.59 -8.87
CA ALA A 69 17.89 -15.62 -9.36
C ALA A 69 19.04 -15.63 -8.35
N SER A 70 20.22 -16.08 -8.81
CA SER A 70 21.33 -16.38 -7.91
C SER A 70 21.99 -15.11 -7.37
N ASP A 71 21.79 -13.97 -8.04
CA ASP A 71 22.24 -12.66 -7.59
C ASP A 71 21.07 -11.74 -7.23
N ILE A 72 21.36 -10.81 -6.31
CA ILE A 72 20.39 -9.87 -5.74
C ILE A 72 19.82 -8.91 -6.81
N PRO A 73 20.62 -8.30 -7.70
CA PRO A 73 20.10 -7.40 -8.71
C PRO A 73 19.07 -8.06 -9.63
N SER A 74 19.34 -9.27 -10.11
CA SER A 74 18.40 -9.99 -10.99
C SER A 74 17.11 -10.35 -10.25
N PHE A 75 17.21 -10.75 -8.98
CA PHE A 75 16.04 -11.05 -8.16
C PHE A 75 15.16 -9.81 -7.96
N VAL A 76 15.76 -8.69 -7.52
CA VAL A 76 15.02 -7.46 -7.25
C VAL A 76 14.43 -6.91 -8.54
N LYS A 77 15.21 -6.86 -9.62
CA LYS A 77 14.72 -6.41 -10.93
C LYS A 77 13.53 -7.23 -11.42
N ALA A 78 13.62 -8.55 -11.40
CA ALA A 78 12.52 -9.43 -11.83
C ALA A 78 11.26 -9.24 -10.96
N SER A 79 11.47 -9.10 -9.65
CA SER A 79 10.39 -8.86 -8.68
C SER A 79 9.70 -7.53 -8.92
N MET A 80 10.45 -6.43 -9.00
CA MET A 80 9.92 -5.08 -9.22
C MET A 80 9.23 -4.96 -10.59
N VAL A 81 9.80 -5.51 -11.66
CA VAL A 81 9.15 -5.52 -12.98
C VAL A 81 7.84 -6.31 -12.96
N GLY A 82 7.84 -7.48 -12.31
CA GLY A 82 6.61 -8.25 -12.11
C GLY A 82 5.56 -7.49 -11.29
N THR A 83 5.98 -6.79 -10.24
CA THR A 83 5.11 -5.93 -9.42
C THR A 83 4.54 -4.78 -10.21
N MET A 84 5.33 -4.05 -10.99
CA MET A 84 4.83 -2.97 -11.85
C MET A 84 3.74 -3.48 -12.80
N THR A 85 3.97 -4.59 -13.52
CA THR A 85 2.95 -5.16 -14.41
C THR A 85 1.67 -5.51 -13.67
N LYS A 86 1.76 -6.06 -12.45
CA LYS A 86 0.58 -6.42 -11.66
C LYS A 86 -0.13 -5.19 -11.09
N THR A 87 0.60 -4.15 -10.75
CA THR A 87 0.04 -2.84 -10.37
C THR A 87 -0.74 -2.22 -11.53
N GLU A 88 -0.16 -2.19 -12.74
CA GLU A 88 -0.85 -1.72 -13.95
C GLU A 88 -2.13 -2.54 -14.24
N GLU A 89 -2.03 -3.87 -14.14
CA GLU A 89 -3.19 -4.75 -14.29
C GLU A 89 -4.26 -4.48 -13.22
N PHE A 90 -3.87 -4.23 -11.98
CA PHE A 90 -4.81 -3.92 -10.90
C PHE A 90 -5.50 -2.57 -11.12
N ILE A 91 -4.75 -1.53 -11.50
CA ILE A 91 -5.30 -0.23 -11.89
C ILE A 91 -6.35 -0.43 -12.99
N LYS A 92 -5.99 -1.10 -14.08
CA LYS A 92 -6.88 -1.28 -15.23
C LYS A 92 -8.10 -2.14 -14.91
N ASN A 93 -7.91 -3.26 -14.22
CA ASN A 93 -8.94 -4.29 -14.07
C ASN A 93 -9.84 -4.09 -12.86
N VAL A 94 -9.39 -3.29 -11.87
CA VAL A 94 -10.11 -3.04 -10.62
C VAL A 94 -10.44 -1.56 -10.50
N ILE A 95 -9.43 -0.67 -10.46
CA ILE A 95 -9.64 0.76 -10.20
C ILE A 95 -10.42 1.42 -11.34
N ASP A 96 -9.90 1.38 -12.57
CA ASP A 96 -10.51 2.06 -13.72
C ASP A 96 -11.94 1.52 -14.00
N LYS A 97 -12.17 0.21 -13.79
CA LYS A 97 -13.51 -0.38 -13.91
C LYS A 97 -14.47 0.14 -12.85
N ARG A 98 -14.02 0.34 -11.61
CA ARG A 98 -14.85 0.93 -10.55
C ARG A 98 -15.13 2.39 -10.85
N LEU A 99 -14.12 3.16 -11.25
CA LEU A 99 -14.25 4.57 -11.65
C LEU A 99 -15.24 4.78 -12.82
N ALA A 100 -15.40 3.78 -13.70
CA ALA A 100 -16.40 3.84 -14.77
C ALA A 100 -17.86 3.83 -14.27
N ASN A 101 -18.11 3.52 -13.00
CA ASN A 101 -19.44 3.57 -12.41
C ASN A 101 -19.91 5.01 -12.19
N LYS A 102 -20.82 5.48 -13.05
CA LYS A 102 -21.40 6.84 -12.99
C LYS A 102 -22.21 7.14 -11.71
N LYS A 103 -22.51 6.14 -10.89
CA LYS A 103 -23.28 6.29 -9.64
C LYS A 103 -22.39 6.26 -8.39
N MET A 104 -21.07 6.24 -8.55
CA MET A 104 -20.11 6.29 -7.46
C MET A 104 -20.21 7.61 -6.70
N ASP A 105 -20.11 7.56 -5.37
CA ASP A 105 -20.05 8.78 -4.57
C ASP A 105 -18.70 9.51 -4.74
N SER A 106 -18.65 10.79 -4.40
CA SER A 106 -17.44 11.61 -4.60
C SER A 106 -16.26 11.12 -3.77
N TYR A 107 -16.47 10.63 -2.54
CA TYR A 107 -15.40 10.15 -1.68
C TYR A 107 -14.81 8.84 -2.20
N GLN A 108 -15.65 7.92 -2.66
CA GLN A 108 -15.22 6.70 -3.36
C GLN A 108 -14.42 7.01 -4.62
N LYS A 109 -14.85 8.03 -5.39
CA LYS A 109 -14.17 8.46 -6.60
C LYS A 109 -12.79 9.04 -6.28
N ASP A 110 -12.73 10.00 -5.36
CA ASP A 110 -11.48 10.63 -4.93
C ASP A 110 -10.51 9.58 -4.39
N CYS A 111 -11.01 8.61 -3.60
CA CYS A 111 -10.21 7.51 -3.09
C CYS A 111 -9.54 6.68 -4.21
N LEU A 112 -10.31 6.31 -5.23
CA LEU A 112 -9.80 5.52 -6.35
C LEU A 112 -8.85 6.32 -7.25
N GLU A 113 -9.07 7.62 -7.40
CA GLU A 113 -8.16 8.52 -8.13
C GLU A 113 -6.84 8.68 -7.37
N THR A 114 -6.88 8.90 -6.05
CA THR A 114 -5.68 8.89 -5.21
C THR A 114 -4.96 7.56 -5.27
N CYS A 115 -5.67 6.43 -5.22
CA CYS A 115 -5.08 5.10 -5.38
C CYS A 115 -4.31 4.96 -6.69
N LYS A 116 -4.81 5.54 -7.78
CA LYS A 116 -4.12 5.51 -9.08
C LYS A 116 -2.82 6.31 -9.03
N GLU A 117 -2.87 7.53 -8.50
CA GLU A 117 -1.70 8.40 -8.36
C GLU A 117 -0.60 7.73 -7.51
N VAL A 118 -0.95 7.23 -6.31
CA VAL A 118 0.05 6.58 -5.45
C VAL A 118 0.57 5.27 -6.03
N TYR A 119 -0.22 4.54 -6.82
CA TYR A 119 0.29 3.36 -7.53
C TYR A 119 1.23 3.72 -8.68
N GLU A 120 1.04 4.85 -9.34
CA GLU A 120 2.01 5.40 -10.30
C GLU A 120 3.33 5.77 -9.56
N ASP A 121 3.25 6.46 -8.42
CA ASP A 121 4.42 6.75 -7.57
C ASP A 121 5.12 5.47 -7.06
N ALA A 122 4.36 4.42 -6.76
CA ALA A 122 4.90 3.12 -6.40
C ALA A 122 5.70 2.51 -7.56
N MET A 123 5.20 2.59 -8.81
CA MET A 123 5.90 2.09 -10.00
C MET A 123 7.17 2.89 -10.30
N ASP A 124 7.16 4.19 -10.08
CA ASP A 124 8.37 5.02 -10.16
C ASP A 124 9.41 4.60 -9.12
N SER A 125 8.97 4.31 -7.89
CA SER A 125 9.85 3.81 -6.82
C SER A 125 10.41 2.42 -7.16
N MET A 126 9.59 1.52 -7.71
CA MET A 126 10.03 0.22 -8.23
C MET A 126 11.10 0.37 -9.32
N THR A 127 10.91 1.32 -10.24
CA THR A 127 11.89 1.62 -11.30
C THR A 127 13.23 2.04 -10.69
N LYS A 128 13.23 2.99 -9.77
CA LYS A 128 14.44 3.45 -9.08
C LYS A 128 15.13 2.32 -8.29
N ALA A 129 14.36 1.48 -7.62
CA ALA A 129 14.91 0.30 -6.95
C ALA A 129 15.64 -0.63 -7.92
N THR A 130 15.11 -0.83 -9.14
CA THR A 130 15.80 -1.63 -10.16
C THR A 130 17.09 -0.98 -10.65
N GLU A 131 17.13 0.35 -10.77
CA GLU A 131 18.34 1.08 -11.17
C GLU A 131 19.41 0.98 -10.09
N ASP A 132 19.04 1.18 -8.84
CA ASP A 132 19.95 1.17 -7.71
C ASP A 132 20.62 -0.18 -7.48
N VAL A 133 19.86 -1.29 -7.56
CA VAL A 133 20.47 -2.63 -7.41
C VAL A 133 21.42 -2.95 -8.56
N ASN A 134 21.16 -2.45 -9.78
CA ASN A 134 22.09 -2.63 -10.91
C ASN A 134 23.39 -1.84 -10.69
N LEU A 135 23.32 -0.71 -9.98
CA LEU A 135 24.48 0.09 -9.58
C LEU A 135 25.16 -0.43 -8.29
N GLY A 136 24.62 -1.49 -7.67
CA GLY A 136 25.10 -2.01 -6.39
C GLY A 136 24.77 -1.12 -5.19
N ASN A 137 23.90 -0.13 -5.35
CA ASN A 137 23.48 0.78 -4.29
C ASN A 137 22.31 0.18 -3.49
N TYR A 138 22.58 -0.86 -2.72
CA TYR A 138 21.56 -1.60 -1.98
C TYR A 138 20.87 -0.77 -0.88
N PHE A 139 21.57 0.24 -0.32
CA PHE A 139 20.97 1.17 0.62
C PHE A 139 19.85 1.99 -0.02
N LYS A 140 20.10 2.59 -1.20
CA LYS A 140 19.07 3.38 -1.89
C LYS A 140 17.96 2.48 -2.45
N ALA A 141 18.29 1.28 -2.92
CA ALA A 141 17.29 0.29 -3.30
C ALA A 141 16.37 -0.08 -2.12
N ASN A 142 16.89 -0.22 -0.89
CA ASN A 142 16.08 -0.47 0.30
C ASN A 142 15.08 0.68 0.57
N VAL A 143 15.54 1.93 0.43
CA VAL A 143 14.70 3.12 0.55
C VAL A 143 13.58 3.10 -0.49
N ASP A 144 13.91 2.86 -1.76
CA ASP A 144 12.95 2.87 -2.86
C ASP A 144 11.93 1.71 -2.77
N ILE A 145 12.33 0.52 -2.32
CA ILE A 145 11.41 -0.60 -2.05
C ILE A 145 10.47 -0.28 -0.87
N SER A 146 10.99 0.36 0.17
CA SER A 146 10.18 0.79 1.31
C SER A 146 9.16 1.86 0.89
N ALA A 147 9.58 2.81 0.05
CA ALA A 147 8.71 3.86 -0.50
C ALA A 147 7.56 3.26 -1.32
N MET A 148 7.85 2.31 -2.22
CA MET A 148 6.82 1.55 -2.95
C MET A 148 5.76 0.97 -2.00
N THR A 149 6.20 0.38 -0.89
CA THR A 149 5.28 -0.27 0.07
C THR A 149 4.37 0.77 0.74
N SER A 150 4.92 1.90 1.18
CA SER A 150 4.12 2.98 1.78
C SER A 150 3.09 3.57 0.81
N PHE A 151 3.42 3.70 -0.48
CA PHE A 151 2.46 4.13 -1.49
C PHE A 151 1.33 3.11 -1.66
N ILE A 152 1.65 1.80 -1.65
CA ILE A 152 0.64 0.74 -1.75
C ILE A 152 -0.28 0.74 -0.52
N GLU A 153 0.27 0.92 0.68
CA GLU A 153 -0.47 1.01 1.94
C GLU A 153 -1.40 2.23 1.99
N THR A 154 -0.98 3.37 1.44
CA THR A 154 -1.80 4.58 1.39
C THR A 154 -3.13 4.32 0.66
N CYS A 155 -3.08 3.60 -0.47
CA CYS A 155 -4.31 3.21 -1.17
C CYS A 155 -5.17 2.22 -0.37
N LYS A 156 -4.55 1.26 0.33
CA LYS A 156 -5.28 0.31 1.17
C LYS A 156 -6.08 1.02 2.25
N ASP A 157 -5.46 1.95 2.98
CA ASP A 157 -6.14 2.65 4.08
C ASP A 157 -7.40 3.37 3.56
N CYS A 158 -7.27 4.03 2.41
CA CYS A 158 -8.40 4.65 1.73
C CYS A 158 -9.47 3.63 1.29
N ALA A 159 -9.04 2.53 0.66
CA ALA A 159 -9.95 1.50 0.18
C ALA A 159 -10.68 0.79 1.32
N ALA A 160 -10.04 0.59 2.47
CA ALA A 160 -10.65 0.00 3.65
C ALA A 160 -11.76 0.91 4.22
N GLU A 161 -11.56 2.23 4.22
CA GLU A 161 -12.58 3.19 4.65
C GLU A 161 -13.79 3.20 3.71
N MET A 162 -13.56 3.10 2.40
CA MET A 162 -14.62 3.24 1.39
C MET A 162 -15.32 1.93 1.01
N TYR A 163 -14.62 0.80 1.10
CA TYR A 163 -15.07 -0.51 0.61
C TYR A 163 -14.99 -1.62 1.66
N GLY A 164 -14.49 -1.35 2.87
CA GLY A 164 -14.31 -2.35 3.91
C GLY A 164 -13.30 -3.43 3.50
N ASP A 165 -13.64 -4.69 3.78
CA ASP A 165 -12.80 -5.85 3.47
C ASP A 165 -12.84 -6.27 1.99
N ASP A 166 -12.54 -5.34 1.09
CA ASP A 166 -12.56 -5.61 -0.34
C ASP A 166 -11.49 -6.67 -0.73
N PRO A 167 -11.90 -7.86 -1.21
CA PRO A 167 -10.95 -8.94 -1.43
C PRO A 167 -9.92 -8.66 -2.52
N ALA A 168 -10.21 -7.77 -3.48
CA ALA A 168 -9.27 -7.44 -4.53
C ALA A 168 -8.11 -6.61 -3.97
N PHE A 169 -8.42 -5.57 -3.17
CA PHE A 169 -7.42 -4.74 -2.50
C PHE A 169 -6.57 -5.54 -1.52
N GLN A 170 -7.20 -6.34 -0.64
CA GLN A 170 -6.47 -7.16 0.32
C GLN A 170 -5.52 -8.14 -0.36
N LYS A 171 -5.98 -8.84 -1.42
CA LYS A 171 -5.13 -9.79 -2.15
C LYS A 171 -3.95 -9.10 -2.81
N PHE A 172 -4.19 -7.98 -3.48
CA PHE A 172 -3.13 -7.23 -4.18
C PHE A 172 -2.07 -6.74 -3.20
N GLN A 173 -2.50 -6.13 -2.10
CA GLN A 173 -1.59 -5.61 -1.07
C GLN A 173 -0.78 -6.73 -0.41
N ASN A 174 -1.42 -7.78 0.11
CA ASN A 174 -0.73 -8.89 0.77
C ASN A 174 0.32 -9.53 -0.16
N TRP A 175 -0.01 -9.62 -1.45
CA TRP A 175 0.92 -10.10 -2.45
C TRP A 175 2.11 -9.14 -2.63
N ALA A 176 1.86 -7.85 -2.82
CA ALA A 176 2.89 -6.85 -3.02
C ALA A 176 3.83 -6.72 -1.81
N GLU A 177 3.29 -6.74 -0.59
CA GLU A 177 4.06 -6.74 0.66
C GLU A 177 4.96 -7.98 0.77
N GLY A 178 4.45 -9.15 0.38
CA GLY A 178 5.26 -10.37 0.34
C GLY A 178 6.46 -10.25 -0.61
N ILE A 179 6.28 -9.62 -1.77
CA ILE A 179 7.38 -9.34 -2.70
C ILE A 179 8.35 -8.30 -2.12
N ALA A 180 7.83 -7.23 -1.55
CA ALA A 180 8.63 -6.17 -0.94
C ALA A 180 9.52 -6.74 0.17
N SER A 181 8.95 -7.55 1.08
CA SER A 181 9.68 -8.22 2.16
C SER A 181 10.81 -9.09 1.63
N ASP A 182 10.54 -9.96 0.63
CA ASP A 182 11.54 -10.83 0.04
C ASP A 182 12.70 -10.02 -0.60
N CYS A 183 12.40 -8.85 -1.19
CA CYS A 183 13.42 -7.95 -1.74
C CYS A 183 14.21 -7.22 -0.64
N LEU A 184 13.53 -6.68 0.38
CA LEU A 184 14.14 -5.95 1.49
C LEU A 184 15.14 -6.82 2.25
N ASP A 185 14.78 -8.07 2.55
CA ASP A 185 15.68 -9.01 3.24
C ASP A 185 16.99 -9.23 2.48
N LYS A 186 16.91 -9.31 1.14
CA LYS A 186 18.09 -9.50 0.29
C LYS A 186 18.97 -8.28 0.23
N VAL A 187 18.40 -7.10 -0.01
CA VAL A 187 19.19 -5.85 -0.12
C VAL A 187 19.77 -5.45 1.24
N ALA A 188 19.07 -5.72 2.34
CA ALA A 188 19.59 -5.49 3.69
C ALA A 188 20.81 -6.37 3.98
N GLY A 189 20.75 -7.67 3.64
CA GLY A 189 21.87 -8.60 3.81
C GLY A 189 23.10 -8.30 2.95
N ALA A 190 22.95 -7.49 1.89
CA ALA A 190 24.06 -7.03 1.04
C ALA A 190 24.55 -5.62 1.33
N SER A 191 23.87 -4.89 2.23
CA SER A 191 24.24 -3.52 2.63
C SER A 191 25.19 -3.48 3.84
N SER A 192 25.59 -4.64 4.36
CA SER A 192 26.39 -4.84 5.58
C SER A 192 27.86 -5.14 5.31
#